data_AF-E9PKQ1-F1
#
_entry.id   AF-E9PKQ1-F1
#
_cell.length_a   1.000
_cell.length_b   1.000
_cell.length_c   1.000
_cell.angle_alpha   90.00
_cell.angle_beta   90.00
_cell.angle_gamma   90.00
#
_symmetry.space_group_name_H-M   'P 1'
#
loop_
_entity.id
_entity.type
_entity.pdbx_description
1 polymer ?
#
loop_
_entity_poly.entity_id
_entity_poly.type
_entity_poly.pdbx_seq_one_letter_code
_entity_poly.pdbx_strand_id
1 'polypeptide(L)'
;MTAAENVCYTLINVPMDSEPPSEISLKNDLEKGDVKSKTEALKKVIIMILNGEKLPGLLMTIIRFVLPLQDHTIKKLLLVFWEIVPKTTPDGRLLHEMILVCDAYRKDLQHPNEFIRGSTLRFLCKLKEAELLEPLM
;
A
#
# COMPACT_ATOMS: atom_id res chain seq x y z
N MET A 1 -11.81 -9.59 -21.03
CA MET A 1 -12.87 -9.02 -20.17
C MET A 1 -12.32 -7.72 -19.62
N THR A 2 -12.93 -6.59 -19.96
CA THR A 2 -12.55 -5.28 -19.43
C THR A 2 -12.57 -5.36 -17.91
N ALA A 3 -11.44 -5.04 -17.25
CA ALA A 3 -11.39 -4.93 -15.80
C ALA A 3 -12.53 -3.99 -15.38
N ALA A 4 -13.53 -4.51 -14.68
CA ALA A 4 -14.61 -3.71 -14.16
C ALA A 4 -13.98 -2.58 -13.36
N GLU A 5 -14.30 -1.32 -13.69
CA GLU A 5 -13.89 -0.19 -12.87
C GLU A 5 -14.35 -0.48 -11.45
N ASN A 6 -13.40 -0.48 -10.51
CA ASN A 6 -13.72 -0.74 -9.10
C ASN A 6 -14.75 0.31 -8.67
N VAL A 7 -15.90 -0.15 -8.18
CA VAL A 7 -16.99 0.72 -7.73
C VAL A 7 -16.47 1.59 -6.60
N CYS A 8 -16.37 2.90 -6.83
CA CYS A 8 -16.00 3.87 -5.80
C CYS A 8 -17.26 4.42 -5.13
N TYR A 9 -17.43 4.14 -3.85
CA TYR A 9 -18.55 4.59 -3.04
C TYR A 9 -18.16 5.69 -2.03
N THR A 10 -16.87 6.07 -1.98
CA THR A 10 -16.33 7.05 -1.04
C THR A 10 -15.64 8.17 -1.81
N LEU A 11 -16.24 9.36 -1.80
CA LEU A 11 -15.63 10.57 -2.33
C LEU A 11 -14.97 11.35 -1.19
N ILE A 12 -13.66 11.57 -1.28
CA ILE A 12 -12.93 12.37 -0.29
C ILE A 12 -12.76 13.79 -0.85
N ASN A 13 -13.47 14.75 -0.25
CA ASN A 13 -13.35 16.16 -0.62
C ASN A 13 -11.96 16.69 -0.24
N VAL A 14 -11.16 17.05 -1.25
CA VAL A 14 -9.88 17.73 -1.06
C VAL A 14 -10.17 19.24 -0.96
N PRO A 15 -9.68 19.95 0.07
CA PRO A 15 -9.86 21.40 0.16
C PRO A 15 -9.38 22.09 -1.13
N MET A 16 -10.21 22.96 -1.70
CA MET A 16 -9.92 23.64 -2.98
C MET A 16 -8.64 24.50 -2.94
N ASP A 17 -8.18 24.89 -1.74
CA ASP A 17 -6.98 25.71 -1.54
C ASP A 17 -5.66 24.91 -1.57
N SER A 18 -5.72 23.58 -1.70
CA SER A 18 -4.52 22.74 -1.82
C SER A 18 -4.35 22.19 -3.23
N GLU A 19 -3.24 22.55 -3.88
CA GLU A 19 -2.84 21.93 -5.15
C GLU A 19 -2.64 20.41 -4.94
N PRO A 20 -3.21 19.56 -5.82
CA PRO A 20 -2.99 18.12 -5.74
C PRO A 20 -1.50 17.82 -5.94
N PRO A 21 -0.87 17.05 -5.04
CA PRO A 21 0.56 16.77 -5.13
C PRO A 21 0.85 15.93 -6.37
N SER A 22 1.85 16.31 -7.15
CA SER A 22 2.26 15.55 -8.34
C SER A 22 2.85 14.19 -7.96
N GLU A 23 2.73 13.20 -8.85
CA GLU A 23 3.38 11.87 -8.66
C GLU A 23 4.90 12.01 -8.46
N ILE A 24 5.53 12.96 -9.16
CA ILE A 24 6.97 13.23 -9.05
C ILE A 24 7.34 13.74 -7.65
N SER A 25 6.58 14.69 -7.11
CA SER A 25 6.81 15.19 -5.75
C SER A 25 6.61 14.09 -4.71
N LEU A 26 5.54 13.29 -4.84
CA LEU A 26 5.28 12.18 -3.91
C LEU A 26 6.39 11.15 -3.96
N LYS A 27 6.87 10.80 -5.16
CA LYS A 27 8.01 9.91 -5.31
C LYS A 27 9.24 10.44 -4.57
N ASN A 28 9.58 11.71 -4.75
CA ASN A 28 10.72 12.33 -4.06
C ASN A 28 10.56 12.29 -2.53
N ASP A 29 9.37 12.61 -2.02
CA ASP A 29 9.08 12.58 -0.58
C ASP A 29 9.18 11.17 -0.01
N LEU A 30 8.70 10.16 -0.74
CA LEU A 30 8.78 8.76 -0.33
C LEU A 30 10.21 8.21 -0.38
N GLU A 31 11.04 8.67 -1.33
CA GLU A 31 12.42 8.22 -1.47
C GLU A 31 13.34 8.88 -0.43
N LYS A 32 13.32 10.22 -0.35
CA LYS A 32 14.31 11.02 0.38
C LYS A 32 13.80 11.62 1.69
N GLY A 33 12.49 11.62 1.92
CA GLY A 33 11.88 12.22 3.10
C GLY A 33 12.25 11.50 4.40
N ASP A 34 12.09 12.19 5.52
CA ASP A 34 12.14 11.59 6.85
C ASP A 34 10.85 10.78 7.15
N VAL A 35 10.80 10.11 8.30
CA VAL A 35 9.64 9.28 8.67
C VAL A 35 8.32 10.08 8.64
N LYS A 36 8.34 11.34 9.08
CA LYS A 36 7.16 12.21 9.06
C LYS A 36 6.73 12.55 7.63
N SER A 37 7.67 12.96 6.78
CA SER A 37 7.39 13.29 5.38
C SER A 37 6.86 12.07 4.62
N LYS A 38 7.47 10.90 4.82
CA LYS A 38 7.00 9.63 4.23
C LYS A 38 5.61 9.24 4.72
N THR A 39 5.28 9.51 5.99
CA THR A 39 3.95 9.27 6.56
C THR A 39 2.89 10.12 5.87
N GLU A 40 3.15 11.43 5.71
CA GLU A 40 2.21 12.33 5.04
C GLU A 40 2.10 12.05 3.54
N ALA A 41 3.22 11.72 2.88
CA ALA A 41 3.21 11.31 1.48
C ALA A 41 2.40 10.02 1.27
N LEU A 42 2.55 9.01 2.13
CA LEU A 42 1.79 7.77 2.03
C LEU A 42 0.28 7.99 2.25
N LYS A 43 -0.11 8.87 3.19
CA LYS A 43 -1.52 9.26 3.35
C LYS A 43 -2.09 9.90 2.08
N LYS A 44 -1.35 10.85 1.49
CA LYS A 44 -1.75 11.51 0.23
C LYS A 44 -1.93 10.49 -0.90
N VAL A 45 -0.99 9.56 -1.05
CA VAL A 45 -1.09 8.46 -2.04
C VAL A 45 -2.35 7.63 -1.83
N ILE A 46 -2.66 7.22 -0.59
CA ILE A 46 -3.87 6.45 -0.27
C ILE A 46 -5.13 7.21 -0.68
N ILE A 47 -5.21 8.50 -0.35
CA ILE A 47 -6.36 9.36 -0.70
C ILE A 47 -6.52 9.49 -2.21
N MET A 48 -5.43 9.71 -2.95
CA MET A 48 -5.46 9.84 -4.40
C MET A 48 -5.93 8.54 -5.08
N ILE A 49 -5.44 7.38 -4.62
CA ILE A 49 -5.87 6.08 -5.15
C ILE A 49 -7.36 5.83 -4.85
N LEU A 50 -7.84 6.17 -3.65
CA LEU A 50 -9.26 6.06 -3.29
C LEU A 50 -10.15 6.97 -4.15
N ASN A 51 -9.64 8.15 -4.55
CA ASN A 51 -10.31 9.05 -5.48
C ASN A 51 -10.22 8.60 -6.96
N GLY A 52 -9.60 7.45 -7.24
CA GLY A 52 -9.56 6.84 -8.57
C GLY A 52 -8.29 7.12 -9.38
N GLU A 53 -7.31 7.82 -8.81
CA GLU A 53 -6.04 8.05 -9.49
C GLU A 53 -5.19 6.78 -9.55
N LYS A 54 -4.61 6.51 -10.72
CA LYS A 54 -3.69 5.39 -10.94
C LYS A 54 -2.26 5.88 -10.81
N LEU A 55 -1.55 5.41 -9.78
CA LEU A 55 -0.15 5.79 -9.48
C LEU A 55 0.80 4.57 -9.55
N PRO A 56 0.91 3.90 -10.72
CA PRO A 56 1.68 2.67 -10.84
C PRO A 56 3.18 2.88 -10.57
N GLY A 57 3.72 4.08 -10.83
CA GLY A 57 5.12 4.40 -10.61
C GLY A 57 5.54 4.43 -9.13
N LEU A 58 4.58 4.50 -8.21
CA LEU A 58 4.84 4.58 -6.77
C LEU A 58 4.94 3.22 -6.08
N LEU A 59 4.43 2.13 -6.67
CA LEU A 59 4.42 0.82 -6.05
C LEU A 59 5.84 0.38 -5.64
N MET A 60 6.78 0.39 -6.58
CA MET A 60 8.16 -0.03 -6.32
C MET A 60 8.89 0.96 -5.40
N THR A 61 8.57 2.26 -5.48
CA THR A 61 9.11 3.26 -4.55
C THR A 61 8.66 2.98 -3.12
N ILE A 62 7.39 2.65 -2.90
CA ILE A 62 6.86 2.30 -1.57
C ILE A 62 7.52 1.02 -1.05
N ILE A 63 7.64 -0.02 -1.89
CA ILE A 63 8.30 -1.27 -1.51
C ILE A 63 9.76 -1.05 -1.11
N ARG A 64 10.50 -0.21 -1.84
CA ARG A 64 11.93 0.01 -1.57
C ARG A 64 12.18 0.91 -0.37
N PHE A 65 11.41 1.97 -0.21
CA PHE A 65 11.78 3.08 0.68
C PHE A 65 10.85 3.26 1.88
N VAL A 66 9.69 2.61 1.89
CA VAL A 66 8.67 2.75 2.94
C VAL A 66 8.39 1.42 3.65
N LEU A 67 8.23 0.33 2.91
CA LEU A 67 8.02 -1.02 3.45
C LEU A 67 9.08 -1.46 4.51
N PRO A 68 10.39 -1.19 4.36
CA PRO A 68 11.38 -1.62 5.36
C PRO A 68 11.36 -0.79 6.67
N LEU A 69 10.60 0.30 6.73
CA LEU A 69 10.54 1.16 7.91
C LEU A 69 9.86 0.45 9.09
N GLN A 70 10.39 0.68 10.28
CA GLN A 70 9.89 0.06 11.52
C GLN A 70 8.84 0.91 12.24
N ASP A 71 8.56 2.12 11.75
CA ASP A 71 7.56 2.99 12.34
C ASP A 71 6.16 2.34 12.32
N HIS A 72 5.51 2.28 13.49
CA HIS A 72 4.23 1.60 13.64
C HIS A 72 3.10 2.31 12.89
N THR A 73 3.18 3.62 12.71
CA THR A 73 2.18 4.40 11.95
C THR A 73 2.30 4.08 10.46
N ILE A 74 3.52 4.06 9.95
CA ILE A 74 3.80 3.66 8.57
C ILE A 74 3.36 2.22 8.31
N LYS A 75 3.68 1.27 9.21
CA LYS A 75 3.21 -0.13 9.07
C LYS A 75 1.69 -0.22 8.97
N LYS A 76 0.94 0.50 9.79
CA LYS A 76 -0.52 0.54 9.70
C LYS A 76 -1.02 1.15 8.38
N LEU A 77 -0.41 2.25 7.94
CA LEU A 77 -0.75 2.88 6.66
C LEU A 77 -0.44 1.97 5.47
N LEU A 78 0.66 1.21 5.53
CA LEU A 78 1.00 0.22 4.51
C LEU A 78 -0.07 -0.86 4.41
N LEU A 79 -0.60 -1.37 5.53
CA LEU A 79 -1.71 -2.33 5.48
C LEU A 79 -2.94 -1.76 4.76
N VAL A 80 -3.30 -0.49 5.00
CA VAL A 80 -4.39 0.19 4.29
C VAL A 80 -4.08 0.35 2.80
N PHE A 81 -2.87 0.79 2.46
CA PHE A 81 -2.41 0.89 1.08
C PHE A 81 -2.52 -0.46 0.35
N TRP A 82 -2.13 -1.55 1.01
CA TRP A 82 -2.25 -2.88 0.43
C TRP A 82 -3.71 -3.33 0.26
N GLU A 83 -4.69 -2.82 1.01
CA GLU A 83 -6.09 -3.21 0.79
C GLU A 83 -6.65 -2.66 -0.54
N ILE A 84 -6.15 -1.51 -1.00
CA ILE A 84 -6.73 -0.76 -2.12
C ILE A 84 -5.97 -0.94 -3.44
N VAL A 85 -4.70 -1.37 -3.39
CA VAL A 85 -3.85 -1.50 -4.57
C VAL A 85 -4.09 -2.84 -5.27
N PRO A 86 -4.25 -2.85 -6.61
CA PRO A 86 -4.39 -4.08 -7.39
C PRO A 86 -3.12 -4.94 -7.28
N LYS A 87 -3.31 -6.24 -7.08
CA LYS A 87 -2.21 -7.23 -6.90
C LYS A 87 -1.91 -8.02 -8.15
N THR A 88 -2.77 -7.92 -9.14
CA THR A 88 -2.70 -8.70 -10.37
C THR A 88 -2.52 -7.80 -11.58
N THR A 89 -1.84 -8.35 -12.57
CA THR A 89 -1.80 -7.84 -13.94
C THR A 89 -3.20 -7.90 -14.57
N PRO A 90 -3.45 -7.18 -15.68
CA PRO A 90 -4.70 -7.27 -16.43
C PRO A 90 -5.06 -8.69 -16.87
N ASP A 91 -4.06 -9.57 -17.02
CA ASP A 91 -4.22 -10.99 -17.37
C ASP A 91 -4.57 -11.89 -16.16
N GLY A 92 -4.70 -11.31 -14.97
CA GLY A 92 -5.06 -12.02 -13.74
C GLY A 92 -3.89 -12.67 -12.99
N ARG A 93 -2.64 -12.53 -13.47
CA ARG A 93 -1.45 -13.06 -12.80
C ARG A 93 -0.97 -12.13 -11.69
N LEU A 94 -0.49 -12.67 -10.58
CA LEU A 94 0.09 -11.89 -9.48
C LEU A 94 1.28 -11.05 -9.96
N LEU A 95 1.36 -9.80 -9.49
CA LEU A 95 2.49 -8.90 -9.75
C LEU A 95 3.76 -9.46 -9.10
N HIS A 96 4.89 -9.44 -9.82
CA HIS A 96 6.16 -10.00 -9.32
C HIS A 96 6.64 -9.28 -8.06
N GLU A 97 6.34 -8.00 -7.94
CA GLU A 97 6.63 -7.16 -6.77
C GLU A 97 5.99 -7.70 -5.49
N MET A 98 4.89 -8.47 -5.59
CA MET A 98 4.20 -9.05 -4.45
C MET A 98 5.04 -10.07 -3.69
N ILE A 99 6.11 -10.61 -4.29
CA ILE A 99 7.07 -11.48 -3.60
C ILE A 99 7.73 -10.75 -2.42
N LEU A 100 8.14 -9.49 -2.63
CA LEU A 100 8.76 -8.67 -1.58
C LEU A 100 7.76 -8.30 -0.48
N VAL A 101 6.50 -8.09 -0.88
CA VAL A 101 5.41 -7.80 0.04
C VAL A 101 5.08 -9.04 0.89
N CYS A 102 5.09 -10.24 0.29
CA CYS A 102 4.87 -11.50 0.99
C CYS A 102 5.96 -11.78 2.05
N ASP A 103 7.23 -11.51 1.73
CA ASP A 103 8.33 -11.61 2.70
C ASP A 103 8.14 -10.64 3.88
N ALA A 104 7.65 -9.42 3.61
CA ALA A 104 7.32 -8.47 4.67
C ALA A 104 6.17 -8.95 5.57
N TYR A 105 5.12 -9.56 5.01
CA TYR A 105 4.05 -10.16 5.81
C TYR A 105 4.55 -11.28 6.72
N ARG A 106 5.40 -12.16 6.20
CA ARG A 106 6.02 -13.24 6.99
C ARG A 106 6.81 -12.67 8.17
N LYS A 107 7.62 -11.63 7.94
CA LYS A 107 8.37 -10.94 9.00
C LYS A 107 7.45 -10.29 10.03
N ASP A 108 6.37 -9.65 9.60
CA ASP A 108 5.41 -9.01 10.50
C ASP A 108 4.60 -10.02 11.33
N LEU A 109 4.31 -11.21 10.79
CA LEU A 109 3.69 -12.32 11.54
C LEU A 109 4.60 -12.92 12.61
N GLN A 110 5.92 -12.82 12.43
CA GLN A 110 6.93 -13.27 13.39
C GLN A 110 7.42 -12.15 14.31
N HIS A 111 6.84 -10.95 14.20
CA HIS A 111 7.30 -9.78 14.94
C HIS A 111 7.03 -9.92 16.45
N PRO A 112 7.97 -9.49 17.34
CA PRO A 112 7.77 -9.62 18.79
C PRO A 112 6.52 -8.89 19.30
N ASN A 113 6.23 -7.71 18.74
CA ASN A 113 5.01 -6.94 19.04
C ASN A 113 3.73 -7.65 18.53
N GLU A 114 2.86 -8.05 19.46
CA GLU A 114 1.58 -8.71 19.17
C GLU A 114 0.59 -7.83 18.40
N PHE A 115 0.65 -6.51 18.55
CA PHE A 115 -0.25 -5.60 17.83
C PHE A 115 0.05 -5.58 16.34
N ILE A 116 1.33 -5.67 15.97
CA ILE A 116 1.75 -5.78 14.57
C ILE A 116 1.24 -7.10 14.00
N ARG A 117 1.52 -8.22 14.67
CA ARG A 117 1.01 -9.55 14.29
C ARG A 117 -0.51 -9.55 14.11
N GLY A 118 -1.24 -9.01 15.08
CA GLY A 118 -2.70 -8.93 15.05
C GLY A 118 -3.24 -8.04 13.92
N SER A 119 -2.60 -6.90 13.63
CA SER A 119 -3.00 -6.08 12.49
C SER A 119 -2.72 -6.76 11.16
N THR A 120 -1.59 -7.45 11.03
CA THR A 120 -1.23 -8.22 9.83
C THR A 120 -2.22 -9.36 9.62
N LEU A 121 -2.55 -10.14 10.66
CA LEU A 121 -3.55 -11.21 10.58
C LEU A 121 -4.93 -10.69 10.11
N ARG A 122 -5.39 -9.56 10.67
CA ARG A 122 -6.65 -8.93 10.23
C ARG A 122 -6.63 -8.51 8.76
N PHE A 123 -5.48 -8.01 8.30
CA PHE A 123 -5.29 -7.66 6.90
C PHE A 123 -5.31 -8.90 6.00
N LEU A 124 -4.62 -9.98 6.38
CA LEU A 124 -4.56 -11.22 5.59
C LEU A 124 -5.96 -11.85 5.36
N CYS A 125 -6.88 -11.70 6.32
CA CYS A 125 -8.28 -12.12 6.15
C CYS A 125 -9.04 -11.39 5.02
N LYS A 126 -8.49 -10.29 4.48
CA LYS A 126 -9.07 -9.52 3.38
C LYS A 126 -8.43 -9.85 2.02
N LEU A 127 -7.31 -10.58 2.00
CA LEU A 127 -6.64 -10.98 0.76
C LEU A 127 -7.45 -12.04 0.01
N LYS A 128 -7.47 -11.95 -1.31
CA LYS A 128 -8.17 -12.89 -2.20
C LYS A 128 -7.20 -13.79 -2.97
N GLU A 129 -5.94 -13.37 -3.05
CA GLU A 129 -4.89 -14.02 -3.82
C GLU A 129 -4.27 -15.15 -3.01
N ALA A 130 -4.64 -16.40 -3.31
CA ALA A 130 -4.14 -17.59 -2.63
C ALA A 130 -2.60 -17.69 -2.69
N GLU A 131 -1.99 -17.30 -3.82
CA GLU A 131 -0.54 -17.28 -4.01
C GLU A 131 0.22 -16.42 -2.98
N LEU A 132 -0.44 -15.44 -2.36
CA LEU A 132 0.14 -14.63 -1.28
C LEU A 132 -0.01 -15.26 0.10
N LEU A 133 -0.97 -16.17 0.28
CA LEU A 133 -1.27 -16.82 1.55
C LEU A 133 -0.52 -18.14 1.72
N GLU A 134 -0.35 -18.91 0.65
CA GLU A 134 0.36 -20.20 0.66
C GLU A 134 1.75 -20.13 1.32
N PRO A 135 2.60 -19.12 1.07
CA PRO A 135 3.94 -19.05 1.68
C PRO A 135 3.94 -18.67 3.17
N LEU A 136 2.78 -18.31 3.72
CA LEU A 136 2.62 -17.85 5.11
C LEU A 136 2.10 -18.95 6.05
N MET A 137 1.66 -20.08 5.51
CA MET A 137 1.30 -21.29 6.24
C MET A 137 2.53 -22.12 6.58
#